data_AF-A0A2E7TXI2-F1
#
_entry.id   AF-A0A2E7TXI2-F1
#
_cell.length_a   1.000
_cell.length_b   1.000
_cell.length_c   1.000
_cell.angle_alpha   90.00
_cell.angle_beta   90.00
_cell.angle_gamma   90.00
#
_symmetry.space_group_name_H-M   'P 1'
#
loop_
_entity.id
_entity.type
_entity.pdbx_description
1 polymer ?
#
loop_
_entity_poly.entity_id
_entity_poly.type
_entity_poly.pdbx_seq_one_letter_code
_entity_poly.pdbx_strand_id
1 'polypeptide(L)'
;MSQVTEELVETEPLKPEELKAVMKGYCNRYNLSTKDLLEAHCKRHGFSKEDLHWHASLQELIRRTSQKRFEAKAELHYLTRKEQFDQVTYSQLTASNQFLAQELFLRLNEGESNYGELASQLRQSGQTKGQGRFGPIEMSKVPTPLARQLRSKSLGTLLEPVQVQSKWLVVRLEQFQPSQFDAAMNQKMCAELFQLEVEQLVDERLIALTSASTSSSSRHLS
;
A
#
# COMPACT_ATOMS: atom_id res chain seq x y z
N MET A 1 -17.11 -0.22 -10.34
CA MET A 1 -15.81 -0.93 -10.29
C MET A 1 -15.86 -2.24 -11.06
N SER A 2 -16.52 -3.32 -10.58
CA SER A 2 -16.47 -4.67 -11.22
C SER A 2 -16.70 -4.67 -12.74
N GLN A 3 -17.80 -4.06 -13.20
CA GLN A 3 -18.14 -4.03 -14.63
C GLN A 3 -17.14 -3.25 -15.51
N VAL A 4 -16.57 -2.17 -15.00
CA VAL A 4 -15.58 -1.36 -15.75
C VAL A 4 -14.25 -2.11 -15.85
N THR A 5 -13.86 -2.78 -14.77
CA THR A 5 -12.66 -3.63 -14.77
C THR A 5 -12.82 -4.82 -15.73
N GLU A 6 -13.99 -5.46 -15.76
CA GLU A 6 -14.29 -6.57 -16.67
C GLU A 6 -14.20 -6.16 -18.15
N GLU A 7 -14.61 -4.93 -18.49
CA GLU A 7 -14.57 -4.39 -19.85
C GLU A 7 -13.15 -4.01 -20.31
N LEU A 8 -12.30 -3.55 -19.39
CA LEU A 8 -10.94 -3.14 -19.70
C LEU A 8 -9.95 -4.29 -19.80
N VAL A 9 -10.27 -5.42 -19.16
CA VAL A 9 -9.42 -6.60 -19.09
C VAL A 9 -9.56 -7.42 -20.38
N GLU A 10 -8.43 -7.77 -20.99
CA GLU A 10 -8.44 -8.67 -22.13
C GLU A 10 -8.91 -10.06 -21.71
N THR A 11 -9.83 -10.65 -22.48
CA THR A 11 -10.45 -11.95 -22.20
C THR A 11 -9.69 -13.13 -22.80
N GLU A 12 -8.41 -12.96 -23.13
CA GLU A 12 -7.60 -14.05 -23.66
C GLU A 12 -7.61 -15.25 -22.70
N PRO A 13 -8.00 -16.45 -23.19
CA PRO A 13 -8.18 -17.60 -22.31
C PRO A 13 -6.83 -18.05 -21.73
N LEU A 14 -6.79 -18.20 -20.40
CA LEU A 14 -5.63 -18.78 -19.72
C LEU A 14 -5.41 -20.23 -20.16
N LYS A 15 -4.15 -20.64 -20.29
CA LYS A 15 -3.82 -22.04 -20.57
C LYS A 15 -4.25 -22.93 -19.40
N PRO A 16 -4.54 -24.23 -19.60
CA PRO A 16 -5.02 -25.12 -18.54
C PRO A 16 -4.12 -25.18 -17.30
N GLU A 17 -2.80 -25.09 -17.47
CA GLU A 17 -1.84 -25.07 -16.37
C GLU A 17 -1.88 -23.75 -15.57
N GLU A 18 -2.08 -22.63 -16.27
CA GLU A 18 -2.24 -21.31 -15.65
C GLU A 18 -3.55 -21.24 -14.88
N LEU A 19 -4.63 -21.79 -15.44
CA LEU A 19 -5.93 -21.88 -14.78
C LEU A 19 -5.84 -22.67 -13.45
N LYS A 20 -5.12 -23.79 -13.43
CA LYS A 20 -4.88 -24.54 -12.19
C LYS A 20 -4.11 -23.70 -11.16
N ALA A 21 -3.10 -22.95 -11.59
CA ALA A 21 -2.31 -22.10 -10.71
C ALA A 21 -3.12 -20.96 -10.10
N VAL A 22 -3.93 -20.24 -10.90
CA VAL A 22 -4.79 -19.16 -10.40
C VAL A 22 -5.90 -19.69 -9.50
N MET A 23 -6.46 -20.87 -9.81
CA MET A 23 -7.43 -21.56 -8.95
C MET A 23 -6.84 -21.92 -7.59
N LYS A 24 -5.61 -22.45 -7.57
CA LYS A 24 -4.89 -22.73 -6.31
C LYS A 24 -4.66 -21.45 -5.51
N GLY A 25 -4.24 -20.37 -6.19
CA GLY A 25 -4.05 -19.06 -5.57
C GLY A 25 -5.35 -18.49 -4.98
N TYR A 26 -6.46 -18.63 -5.69
CA TYR A 26 -7.80 -18.24 -5.23
C TYR A 26 -8.21 -19.03 -3.98
N CYS A 27 -8.08 -20.36 -4.00
CA CYS A 27 -8.41 -21.18 -2.84
C CYS A 27 -7.59 -20.81 -1.61
N ASN A 28 -6.29 -20.57 -1.76
CA ASN A 28 -5.43 -20.15 -0.65
C ASN A 28 -5.86 -18.79 -0.08
N ARG A 29 -6.24 -17.84 -0.94
CA ARG A 29 -6.66 -16.49 -0.52
C ARG A 29 -7.95 -16.50 0.30
N TYR A 30 -8.89 -17.37 -0.06
CA TYR A 30 -10.19 -17.50 0.58
C TYR A 30 -10.25 -18.66 1.61
N ASN A 31 -9.12 -19.29 1.93
CA ASN A 31 -9.02 -20.45 2.81
C ASN A 31 -9.94 -21.63 2.42
N LEU A 32 -10.08 -21.87 1.11
CA LEU A 32 -10.93 -22.92 0.53
C LEU A 32 -10.12 -24.22 0.38
N SER A 33 -9.75 -24.81 1.52
CA SER A 33 -8.84 -25.96 1.57
C SER A 33 -9.52 -27.30 1.28
N THR A 34 -10.84 -27.35 1.25
CA THR A 34 -11.63 -28.57 1.01
C THR A 34 -12.69 -28.34 -0.07
N LYS A 35 -13.16 -29.43 -0.70
CA LYS A 35 -14.25 -29.37 -1.68
C LYS A 35 -15.53 -28.80 -1.08
N ASP A 36 -15.87 -29.18 0.15
CA ASP A 36 -17.07 -28.69 0.84
C ASP A 36 -17.03 -27.17 1.08
N LEU A 37 -15.86 -26.63 1.44
CA LEU A 37 -15.66 -25.18 1.59
C LEU A 37 -15.79 -24.45 0.25
N LEU A 38 -15.26 -25.03 -0.82
CA LEU A 38 -15.37 -24.48 -2.17
C LEU A 38 -16.83 -24.46 -2.65
N GLU A 39 -17.58 -25.55 -2.42
CA GLU A 39 -19.00 -25.63 -2.77
C GLU A 39 -19.85 -24.65 -1.96
N ALA A 40 -19.57 -24.51 -0.65
CA ALA A 40 -20.24 -23.52 0.19
C ALA A 40 -19.93 -22.08 -0.26
N HIS A 41 -18.70 -21.81 -0.69
CA HIS A 41 -18.31 -20.52 -1.25
C HIS A 41 -19.04 -20.23 -2.56
N CYS A 42 -19.10 -21.18 -3.48
CA CYS A 42 -19.85 -21.03 -4.74
C CYS A 42 -21.34 -20.76 -4.46
N LYS A 43 -21.95 -21.52 -3.55
CA LYS A 43 -23.36 -21.30 -3.16
C LYS A 43 -23.59 -19.93 -2.53
N ARG A 44 -22.69 -19.48 -1.65
CA ARG A 44 -22.78 -18.17 -0.99
C ARG A 44 -22.71 -17.01 -1.98
N HIS A 45 -21.85 -17.14 -2.99
CA HIS A 45 -21.62 -16.11 -3.99
C HIS A 45 -22.48 -16.28 -5.26
N GLY A 46 -23.27 -17.36 -5.36
CA GLY A 46 -24.06 -17.67 -6.54
C GLY A 46 -23.22 -18.02 -7.78
N PHE A 47 -21.97 -18.44 -7.59
CA PHE A 47 -21.05 -18.70 -8.69
C PHE A 47 -21.34 -20.04 -9.36
N SER A 48 -21.47 -20.01 -10.68
CA SER A 48 -21.25 -21.18 -11.51
C SER A 48 -19.77 -21.56 -11.54
N LYS A 49 -19.46 -22.72 -12.12
CA LYS A 49 -18.07 -23.14 -12.34
C LYS A 49 -17.31 -22.16 -13.24
N GLU A 50 -18.00 -21.58 -14.22
CA GLU A 50 -17.42 -20.59 -15.14
C GLU A 50 -17.16 -19.27 -14.43
N ASP A 51 -18.10 -18.81 -13.60
CA ASP A 51 -17.91 -17.58 -12.79
C ASP A 51 -16.74 -17.74 -11.82
N LEU A 52 -16.61 -18.91 -11.19
CA LEU A 52 -15.50 -19.19 -10.29
C LEU A 52 -14.16 -19.14 -11.04
N HIS A 53 -14.07 -19.76 -12.21
CA HIS A 53 -12.87 -19.69 -13.04
C HIS A 53 -12.56 -18.25 -13.47
N TRP A 54 -13.58 -17.48 -13.84
CA TRP A 54 -13.44 -16.07 -14.19
C TRP A 54 -12.88 -15.27 -13.02
N HIS A 55 -13.50 -15.35 -11.84
CA HIS A 55 -13.05 -14.65 -10.64
C HIS A 55 -11.66 -15.07 -10.19
N ALA A 56 -11.30 -16.35 -10.34
CA ALA A 56 -9.95 -16.83 -10.08
C ALA A 56 -8.93 -16.25 -11.08
N SER A 57 -9.32 -16.12 -12.35
CA SER A 57 -8.47 -15.64 -13.45
C SER A 57 -8.30 -14.12 -13.46
N LEU A 58 -9.28 -13.38 -12.96
CA LEU A 58 -9.37 -11.92 -13.06
C LEU A 58 -8.08 -11.20 -12.63
N GLN A 59 -7.45 -11.64 -11.55
CA GLN A 59 -6.22 -11.02 -11.05
C GLN A 59 -5.05 -11.18 -12.03
N GLU A 60 -4.92 -12.34 -12.66
CA GLU A 60 -3.89 -12.59 -13.66
C GLU A 60 -4.19 -11.84 -14.97
N LEU A 61 -5.46 -11.75 -15.36
CA LEU A 61 -5.86 -10.99 -16.53
C LEU A 61 -5.63 -9.48 -16.34
N ILE A 62 -5.93 -8.92 -15.17
CA ILE A 62 -5.55 -7.53 -14.81
C ILE A 62 -4.04 -7.36 -14.86
N ARG A 63 -3.27 -8.30 -14.31
CA ARG A 63 -1.80 -8.26 -14.33
C ARG A 63 -1.25 -8.20 -15.76
N ARG A 64 -1.74 -9.05 -16.66
CA ARG A 64 -1.34 -9.08 -18.08
C ARG A 64 -1.78 -7.83 -18.82
N THR A 65 -3.03 -7.45 -18.67
CA THR A 65 -3.63 -6.29 -19.34
C THR A 65 -2.90 -5.00 -18.92
N SER A 66 -2.69 -4.81 -17.62
CA SER A 66 -1.96 -3.66 -17.10
C SER A 66 -0.53 -3.61 -17.64
N GLN A 67 0.18 -4.73 -17.68
CA GLN A 67 1.52 -4.80 -18.28
C GLN A 67 1.49 -4.37 -19.74
N LYS A 68 0.67 -5.04 -20.56
CA LYS A 68 0.59 -4.79 -22.01
C LYS A 68 0.23 -3.34 -22.34
N ARG A 69 -0.67 -2.72 -21.56
CA ARG A 69 -1.13 -1.35 -21.80
C ARG A 69 -0.13 -0.29 -21.31
N PHE A 70 0.56 -0.54 -20.20
CA PHE A 70 1.25 0.51 -19.46
C PHE A 70 2.76 0.31 -19.30
N GLU A 71 3.34 -0.79 -19.78
CA GLU A 71 4.78 -1.06 -19.69
C GLU A 71 5.63 0.10 -20.22
N ALA A 72 5.25 0.70 -21.36
CA ALA A 72 5.96 1.84 -21.94
C ALA A 72 5.91 3.13 -21.08
N LYS A 73 4.95 3.25 -20.15
CA LYS A 73 4.78 4.41 -19.26
C LYS A 73 5.25 4.13 -17.83
N ALA A 74 5.51 2.85 -17.50
CA ALA A 74 5.77 2.39 -16.15
C ALA A 74 7.00 3.04 -15.52
N GLU A 75 8.10 3.17 -16.28
CA GLU A 75 9.34 3.76 -15.77
C GLU A 75 9.18 5.26 -15.48
N LEU A 76 8.55 6.01 -16.39
CA LEU A 76 8.28 7.43 -16.17
C LEU A 76 7.39 7.63 -14.93
N HIS A 77 6.34 6.81 -14.79
CA HIS A 77 5.47 6.83 -13.61
C HIS A 77 6.27 6.53 -12.33
N TYR A 78 7.14 5.52 -12.35
CA TYR A 78 8.05 5.22 -11.24
C TYR A 78 8.92 6.42 -10.85
N LEU A 79 9.53 7.11 -11.81
CA LEU A 79 10.43 8.23 -11.51
C LEU A 79 9.71 9.36 -10.76
N THR A 80 8.44 9.64 -11.08
CA THR A 80 7.63 10.65 -10.35
C THR A 80 7.35 10.26 -8.89
N ARG A 81 7.47 8.97 -8.55
CA ARG A 81 7.13 8.41 -7.25
C ARG A 81 8.29 7.75 -6.53
N LYS A 82 9.50 7.75 -7.11
CA LYS A 82 10.66 7.00 -6.62
C LYS A 82 10.93 7.21 -5.13
N GLU A 83 10.88 8.46 -4.68
CA GLU A 83 11.11 8.81 -3.28
C GLU A 83 10.07 8.25 -2.31
N GLN A 84 8.88 7.87 -2.79
CA GLN A 84 7.83 7.22 -1.99
C GLN A 84 8.15 5.73 -1.78
N PHE A 85 8.89 5.12 -2.70
CA PHE A 85 9.27 3.71 -2.68
C PHE A 85 10.64 3.45 -2.05
N ASP A 86 11.47 4.48 -1.91
CA ASP A 86 12.70 4.37 -1.13
C ASP A 86 12.37 3.87 0.28
N GLN A 87 13.18 2.96 0.80
CA GLN A 87 12.95 2.29 2.07
C GLN A 87 13.88 2.82 3.15
N VAL A 88 13.38 2.87 4.36
CA VAL A 88 14.16 3.27 5.54
C VAL A 88 14.03 2.26 6.67
N THR A 89 15.11 2.16 7.42
CA THR A 89 15.10 1.56 8.76
C THR A 89 15.56 2.64 9.74
N TYR A 90 14.85 2.79 10.85
CA TYR A 90 15.17 3.78 11.87
C TYR A 90 14.90 3.24 13.28
N SER A 91 15.68 3.74 14.25
CA SER A 91 15.41 3.55 15.67
C SER A 91 14.55 4.69 16.17
N GLN A 92 13.51 4.40 16.94
CA GLN A 92 12.56 5.39 17.45
C GLN A 92 12.32 5.19 18.94
N LEU A 93 12.30 6.31 19.66
CA LEU A 93 11.63 6.44 20.95
C LEU A 93 10.40 7.33 20.78
N THR A 94 9.32 7.00 21.49
CA THR A 94 8.11 7.82 21.58
C THR A 94 7.96 8.35 22.99
N ALA A 95 7.79 9.65 23.12
CA ALA A 95 7.54 10.36 24.36
C ALA A 95 6.12 10.96 24.37
N SER A 96 5.58 11.12 25.58
CA SER A 96 4.25 11.69 25.80
C SER A 96 4.21 13.22 25.66
N ASN A 97 5.34 13.90 25.87
CA ASN A 97 5.45 15.35 25.79
C ASN A 97 6.85 15.77 25.31
N GLN A 98 7.00 17.06 25.02
CA GLN A 98 8.23 17.64 24.47
C GLN A 98 9.42 17.57 25.44
N PHE A 99 9.19 17.81 26.74
CA PHE A 99 10.28 17.82 27.73
C PHE A 99 10.96 16.47 27.86
N LEU A 100 10.16 15.40 27.95
CA LEU A 100 10.69 14.03 27.95
C LEU A 100 11.40 13.71 26.64
N ALA A 101 10.86 14.13 25.50
CA ALA A 101 11.52 13.92 24.21
C ALA A 101 12.89 14.61 24.13
N GLN A 102 12.99 15.83 24.66
CA GLN A 102 14.24 16.59 24.71
C GLN A 102 15.27 15.91 25.62
N GLU A 103 14.85 15.45 26.79
CA GLU A 103 15.73 14.69 27.70
C GLU A 103 16.29 13.44 27.02
N LEU A 104 15.42 12.63 26.39
CA LEU A 104 15.83 11.42 25.67
C LEU A 104 16.78 11.74 24.53
N PHE A 105 16.51 12.81 23.77
CA PHE A 105 17.39 13.27 22.70
C PHE A 105 18.78 13.65 23.22
N LEU A 106 18.86 14.48 24.27
CA LEU A 106 20.14 14.92 24.85
C LEU A 106 20.96 13.73 25.33
N ARG A 107 20.35 12.81 26.09
CA ARG A 107 21.03 11.61 26.58
C ARG A 107 21.56 10.71 25.45
N LEU A 108 20.83 10.60 24.35
CA LEU A 108 21.29 9.88 23.16
C LEU A 108 22.41 10.63 22.42
N ASN A 109 22.29 11.95 22.30
CA ASN A 109 23.23 12.81 21.58
C ASN A 109 24.58 12.90 22.30
N GLU A 110 24.56 12.96 23.63
CA GLU A 110 25.73 13.02 24.51
C GLU A 110 26.34 11.63 24.77
N GLY A 111 25.66 10.56 24.34
CA GLY A 111 26.13 9.18 24.52
C GLY A 111 25.99 8.64 25.94
N GLU A 112 25.23 9.31 26.81
CA GLU A 112 24.95 8.86 28.18
C GLU A 112 24.09 7.60 28.23
N SER A 113 23.34 7.31 27.18
CA SER A 113 22.47 6.13 27.08
C SER A 113 22.28 5.72 25.63
N ASN A 114 21.83 4.48 25.42
CA ASN A 114 21.46 3.99 24.10
C ASN A 114 19.94 3.77 23.95
N TYR A 115 19.49 3.57 22.70
CA TYR A 115 18.08 3.32 22.39
C TYR A 115 17.48 2.13 23.16
N GLY A 116 18.24 1.05 23.37
CA GLY A 116 17.76 -0.14 24.06
C GLY A 116 17.46 0.10 25.54
N GLU A 117 18.37 0.81 26.22
CA GLU A 117 18.22 1.21 27.62
C GLU A 117 17.01 2.14 27.80
N LEU A 118 16.94 3.21 27.01
CA LEU A 118 15.85 4.19 27.09
C LEU A 118 14.49 3.57 26.71
N ALA A 119 14.44 2.71 25.68
CA ALA A 119 13.23 1.97 25.33
C ALA A 119 12.75 1.08 26.48
N SER A 120 13.67 0.44 27.20
CA SER A 120 13.35 -0.41 28.35
C SER A 120 12.78 0.40 29.51
N GLN A 121 13.38 1.56 29.83
CA GLN A 121 12.89 2.49 30.85
C GLN A 121 11.49 3.03 30.49
N LEU A 122 11.27 3.41 29.22
CA LEU A 122 9.96 3.86 28.75
C LEU A 122 8.89 2.77 28.85
N ARG A 123 9.23 1.52 28.54
CA ARG A 123 8.29 0.38 28.71
C ARG A 123 7.94 0.16 30.17
N GLN A 124 8.91 0.25 31.08
CA GLN A 124 8.69 0.12 32.53
C GLN A 124 7.80 1.25 33.09
N SER A 125 7.89 2.46 32.53
CA SER A 125 6.99 3.58 32.86
C SER A 125 5.62 3.53 32.16
N GLY A 126 5.28 2.42 31.51
CA GLY A 126 3.97 2.19 30.88
C GLY A 126 3.88 2.57 29.39
N GLN A 127 4.95 3.11 28.79
CA GLN A 127 4.99 3.45 27.35
C GLN A 127 5.46 2.25 26.52
N THR A 128 4.58 1.25 26.40
CA THR A 128 4.94 -0.06 25.83
C THR A 128 5.08 -0.10 24.30
N LYS A 129 4.47 0.86 23.60
CA LYS A 129 4.45 0.93 22.12
C LYS A 129 5.35 2.05 21.59
N GLY A 130 5.73 1.96 20.32
CA GLY A 130 6.48 3.01 19.62
C GLY A 130 7.96 3.08 19.95
N GLN A 131 8.48 2.10 20.71
CA GLN A 131 9.89 2.01 21.11
C GLN A 131 10.58 0.87 20.35
N GLY A 132 11.64 1.17 19.60
CA GLY A 132 12.48 0.16 18.95
C GLY A 132 12.91 0.52 17.54
N ARG A 133 13.40 -0.50 16.82
CA ARG A 133 13.83 -0.40 15.43
C ARG A 133 12.67 -0.75 14.50
N PHE A 134 12.40 0.13 13.54
CA PHE A 134 11.33 0.01 12.56
C PHE A 134 11.93 -0.01 11.16
N GLY A 135 11.50 -0.96 10.33
CA GLY A 135 11.98 -1.08 8.95
C GLY A 135 12.49 -2.49 8.59
N PRO A 136 12.79 -2.73 7.31
CA PRO A 136 12.66 -1.77 6.21
C PRO A 136 11.20 -1.46 5.86
N ILE A 137 10.85 -0.18 5.75
CA ILE A 137 9.52 0.27 5.31
C ILE A 137 9.64 1.34 4.23
N GLU A 138 8.71 1.34 3.28
CA GLU A 138 8.60 2.40 2.26
C GLU A 138 8.40 3.77 2.91
N MET A 139 9.05 4.79 2.36
CA MET A 139 8.98 6.17 2.84
C MET A 139 7.53 6.71 2.82
N SER A 140 6.69 6.23 1.91
CA SER A 140 5.26 6.53 1.85
C SER A 140 4.48 6.15 3.11
N LYS A 141 4.98 5.18 3.89
CA LYS A 141 4.35 4.70 5.14
C LYS A 141 4.86 5.44 6.37
N VAL A 142 5.90 6.26 6.23
CA VAL A 142 6.46 7.06 7.32
C VAL A 142 5.62 8.33 7.50
N PRO A 143 5.27 8.74 8.73
CA PRO A 143 4.55 9.99 8.95
C PRO A 143 5.25 11.20 8.31
N THR A 144 4.51 12.04 7.58
CA THR A 144 5.05 13.15 6.78
C THR A 144 6.07 14.04 7.50
N PRO A 145 5.85 14.47 8.76
CA PRO A 145 6.83 15.30 9.48
C PRO A 145 8.19 14.60 9.64
N LEU A 146 8.17 13.29 9.86
CA LEU A 146 9.36 12.46 10.03
C LEU A 146 10.00 12.11 8.68
N ALA A 147 9.20 11.72 7.69
CA ALA A 147 9.67 11.37 6.34
C ALA A 147 10.49 12.51 5.70
N ARG A 148 10.01 13.75 5.84
CA ARG A 148 10.71 14.95 5.34
C ARG A 148 12.12 15.08 5.93
N GLN A 149 12.27 14.81 7.23
CA GLN A 149 13.58 14.87 7.87
C GLN A 149 14.47 13.71 7.44
N LEU A 150 13.98 12.47 7.48
CA LEU A 150 14.76 11.28 7.14
C LEU A 150 15.34 11.32 5.71
N ARG A 151 14.65 11.94 4.75
CA ARG A 151 15.14 12.12 3.37
C ARG A 151 16.37 13.00 3.24
N SER A 152 16.54 13.97 4.13
CA SER A 152 17.59 15.00 4.03
C SER A 152 18.81 14.72 4.91
N LYS A 153 18.76 13.67 5.74
CA LYS A 153 19.77 13.39 6.76
C LYS A 153 20.61 12.17 6.39
N SER A 154 21.87 12.20 6.80
CA SER A 154 22.79 11.08 6.62
C SER A 154 22.50 9.94 7.59
N LEU A 155 22.93 8.74 7.23
CA LEU A 155 22.88 7.56 8.10
C LEU A 155 23.53 7.84 9.45
N GLY A 156 22.95 7.31 10.51
CA GLY A 156 23.38 7.52 11.90
C GLY A 156 22.93 8.85 12.50
N THR A 157 22.34 9.76 11.73
CA THR A 157 21.89 11.06 12.26
C THR A 157 20.73 10.89 13.22
N LEU A 158 20.91 11.36 14.45
CA LEU A 158 19.85 11.56 15.42
C LEU A 158 19.08 12.84 15.06
N LEU A 159 17.76 12.73 14.94
CA LEU A 159 16.88 13.86 14.68
C LEU A 159 16.49 14.55 15.98
N GLU A 160 16.41 15.87 15.95
CA GLU A 160 15.72 16.65 16.97
C GLU A 160 14.29 16.13 17.17
N PRO A 161 13.70 16.24 18.38
CA PRO A 161 12.36 15.75 18.66
C PRO A 161 11.32 16.22 17.64
N VAL A 162 10.69 15.26 16.95
CA VAL A 162 9.67 15.52 15.94
C VAL A 162 8.29 15.25 16.51
N GLN A 163 7.42 16.25 16.51
CA GLN A 163 6.03 16.05 16.88
C GLN A 163 5.25 15.38 15.74
N VAL A 164 4.57 14.28 16.05
CA VAL A 164 3.65 13.58 15.16
C VAL A 164 2.34 13.37 15.90
N GLN A 165 1.28 14.05 15.46
CA GLN A 165 0.00 14.10 16.18
C GLN A 165 0.20 14.54 17.64
N SER A 166 -0.23 13.72 18.62
CA SER A 166 -0.11 14.00 20.05
C SER A 166 1.15 13.42 20.70
N LYS A 167 2.09 12.89 19.91
CA LYS A 167 3.31 12.23 20.39
C LYS A 167 4.56 12.91 19.88
N TRP A 168 5.64 12.74 20.62
CA TRP A 168 6.96 13.24 20.27
C TRP A 168 7.89 12.07 19.96
N LEU A 169 8.56 12.11 18.82
CA LEU A 169 9.42 11.03 18.34
C LEU A 169 10.88 11.47 18.37
N VAL A 170 11.75 10.63 18.93
CA VAL A 170 13.21 10.79 18.90
C VAL A 170 13.77 9.68 18.03
N VAL A 171 14.25 10.03 16.85
CA VAL A 171 14.50 9.07 15.77
C VAL A 171 15.94 9.17 15.26
N ARG A 172 16.55 8.02 14.97
CA ARG A 172 17.84 7.93 14.29
C ARG A 172 17.70 7.10 13.02
N LEU A 173 18.18 7.63 11.90
CA LEU A 173 18.21 6.90 10.64
C LEU A 173 19.28 5.80 10.71
N GLU A 174 18.88 4.55 10.62
CA GLU A 174 19.80 3.39 10.69
C GLU A 174 20.18 2.90 9.29
N GLN A 175 19.25 2.94 8.34
CA GLN A 175 19.49 2.52 6.96
C GLN A 175 18.57 3.28 6.01
N PHE A 176 19.10 3.60 4.83
CA PHE A 176 18.36 4.14 3.70
C PHE A 176 18.66 3.28 2.48
N GLN A 177 17.62 2.78 1.82
CA GLN A 177 17.71 1.92 0.65
C GLN A 177 16.90 2.54 -0.48
N PRO A 178 17.57 3.10 -1.52
CA PRO A 178 16.89 3.57 -2.70
C PRO A 178 16.10 2.43 -3.35
N SER A 179 14.87 2.71 -3.77
CA SER A 179 14.11 1.80 -4.61
C SER A 179 14.79 1.65 -5.97
N GLN A 180 14.50 0.53 -6.63
CA GLN A 180 14.97 0.22 -7.99
C GLN A 180 13.79 -0.07 -8.89
N PHE A 181 13.95 0.19 -10.18
CA PHE A 181 12.97 -0.17 -11.20
C PHE A 181 13.24 -1.59 -11.72
N ASP A 182 12.91 -2.58 -10.90
CA ASP A 182 12.97 -3.99 -11.28
C ASP A 182 11.64 -4.49 -11.88
N ALA A 183 11.57 -5.77 -12.25
CA ALA A 183 10.36 -6.35 -12.84
C ALA A 183 9.13 -6.27 -11.91
N ALA A 184 9.34 -6.35 -10.59
CA ALA A 184 8.25 -6.25 -9.62
C ALA A 184 7.75 -4.80 -9.52
N MET A 185 8.65 -3.82 -9.51
CA MET A 185 8.31 -2.40 -9.52
C MET A 185 7.62 -2.01 -10.83
N ASN A 186 8.11 -2.51 -11.97
CA ASN A 186 7.47 -2.31 -13.27
C ASN A 186 6.01 -2.80 -13.24
N GLN A 187 5.78 -4.05 -12.82
CA GLN A 187 4.43 -4.59 -12.71
C GLN A 187 3.55 -3.79 -11.73
N LYS A 188 4.12 -3.30 -10.62
CA LYS A 188 3.41 -2.42 -9.66
C LYS A 188 2.98 -1.12 -10.33
N MET A 189 3.85 -0.49 -11.12
CA MET A 189 3.52 0.76 -11.82
C MET A 189 2.47 0.56 -12.90
N CYS A 190 2.57 -0.53 -13.67
CA CYS A 190 1.55 -0.91 -14.63
C CYS A 190 0.18 -1.08 -13.96
N ALA A 191 0.13 -1.80 -12.83
CA ALA A 191 -1.09 -2.02 -12.07
C ALA A 191 -1.67 -0.71 -11.49
N GLU A 192 -0.82 0.19 -10.99
CA GLU A 192 -1.24 1.52 -10.53
C GLU A 192 -1.85 2.36 -11.66
N LEU A 193 -1.20 2.41 -12.82
CA LEU A 193 -1.71 3.15 -13.99
C LEU A 193 -3.04 2.58 -14.50
N PHE A 194 -3.19 1.25 -14.50
CA PHE A 194 -4.45 0.60 -14.84
C PHE A 194 -5.56 0.96 -13.84
N GLN A 195 -5.24 0.96 -12.54
CA GLN A 195 -6.21 1.34 -11.51
C GLN A 195 -6.68 2.80 -11.66
N LEU A 196 -5.76 3.72 -11.99
CA LEU A 196 -6.10 5.12 -12.28
C LEU A 196 -7.05 5.24 -13.49
N GLU A 197 -6.83 4.46 -14.55
CA GLU A 197 -7.72 4.43 -15.72
C GLU A 197 -9.12 3.89 -15.37
N VAL A 198 -9.18 2.82 -14.56
CA VAL A 198 -10.46 2.28 -14.08
C VAL A 198 -11.22 3.33 -13.25
N GLU A 199 -10.55 4.03 -12.34
CA GLU A 199 -11.14 5.08 -11.52
C GLU A 199 -11.70 6.22 -12.37
N GLN A 200 -10.92 6.69 -13.34
CA GLN A 200 -11.34 7.74 -14.27
C GLN A 200 -12.62 7.35 -15.03
N LEU A 201 -12.68 6.14 -15.60
CA LEU A 201 -13.87 5.68 -16.34
C LEU A 201 -15.10 5.52 -15.46
N VAL A 202 -14.92 5.14 -14.20
CA VAL A 202 -16.01 5.04 -13.23
C VAL A 202 -16.59 6.42 -12.92
N ASP A 203 -15.73 7.42 -12.72
CA ASP A 203 -16.14 8.80 -12.48
C ASP A 203 -16.88 9.39 -13.69
N GLU A 204 -16.36 9.18 -14.91
CA GLU A 204 -17.00 9.61 -16.16
C GLU A 204 -18.42 9.01 -16.31
N ARG A 205 -18.59 7.72 -16.02
CA ARG A 205 -19.91 7.05 -16.09
C ARG A 205 -20.87 7.57 -15.02
N LEU A 206 -20.38 7.86 -13.81
CA LEU A 206 -21.19 8.42 -12.74
C LEU A 206 -21.73 9.80 -13.12
N ILE A 207 -20.90 10.64 -13.74
CA ILE A 207 -21.29 11.97 -14.25
C ILE A 207 -22.32 11.83 -15.37
N ALA A 208 -22.16 10.88 -16.28
CA ALA A 208 -23.14 10.65 -17.36
C ALA A 208 -24.52 10.21 -16.83
N LEU A 209 -24.57 9.35 -15.81
CA LEU A 209 -25.82 8.88 -15.21
C LEU A 209 -26.55 10.00 -14.42
N THR A 210 -25.81 10.84 -13.70
CA THR A 210 -26.37 11.96 -12.92
C THR A 210 -26.87 13.08 -13.84
N SER A 211 -26.17 13.39 -14.93
CA SER A 211 -26.64 14.36 -15.93
C SER A 211 -27.87 13.87 -16.70
N ALA A 212 -27.93 12.58 -17.08
CA ALA A 212 -29.09 11.99 -17.75
C ALA A 212 -30.36 12.02 -16.89
N SER A 213 -30.27 11.69 -15.61
CA SER A 213 -31.40 11.70 -14.66
C SER A 213 -31.91 13.10 -14.30
N THR A 214 -31.04 14.13 -14.35
CA THR A 214 -31.45 15.52 -14.14
C THR A 214 -32.23 16.07 -15.34
N SER A 215 -31.91 15.60 -16.56
CA SER A 215 -32.60 16.00 -17.81
C SER A 215 -33.97 15.34 -18.04
N SER A 216 -34.27 14.23 -17.35
CA SER A 216 -35.58 13.59 -17.37
C SER A 216 -36.58 14.23 -16.41
N SER A 217 -36.11 14.81 -15.30
CA SER A 217 -36.97 15.45 -14.31
C SER A 217 -37.50 16.83 -14.75
N SER A 218 -36.83 17.49 -15.70
CA SER A 218 -37.29 18.77 -16.28
C SER A 218 -38.33 18.62 -17.39
N ARG A 219 -38.60 17.39 -17.88
CA ARG A 219 -39.61 17.15 -18.93
C ARG A 219 -41.03 16.85 -18.41
N HIS A 220 -41.22 16.79 -17.09
CA HIS A 220 -42.53 16.50 -16.48
C HIS A 220 -43.22 17.72 -15.83
N LEU A 221 -42.71 18.93 -16.06
CA LEU A 221 -43.27 20.19 -15.53
C LEU A 221 -43.60 21.21 -16.64
N SER A 222 -43.99 20.75 -17.83
CA SER A 222 -44.48 21.62 -18.92
C SER A 222 -45.80 21.12 -19.46
#